data_AF-A0A9E0HG53-F1
#
_entry.id   AF-A0A9E0HG53-F1
#
_cell.length_a   1.000
_cell.length_b   1.000
_cell.length_c   1.000
_cell.angle_alpha   90.00
_cell.angle_beta   90.00
_cell.angle_gamma   90.00
#
_symmetry.space_group_name_H-M   'P 1'
#
loop_
_entity.id
_entity.type
_entity.pdbx_description
1 polymer ?
#
loop_
_entity_poly.entity_id
_entity_poly.type
_entity_poly.pdbx_seq_one_letter_code
_entity_poly.pdbx_strand_id
1 'polypeptide(L)'
;MAQPEKRENSVLFSLRELRNIEESRVKEEEDAQREAELSKQRAKADAERRAKEEEEAKLRAAEEAARHEREMAAMRLREEQMRIQEAEARARAEHQAQLEAHRLQQEMEIRRVEASKKRPTWLVITVGLAIVAAGIAIVVMVQKSNDEAAAQRARREAEAMQQKMAEEVDGFRKKLEGLQQEQDELKAQQEEAKRQLAAANTQADRDRIAARQAELDARAAEVRRRQAAAQAEIDKRRSKVKPKCPPDQPLC
;
A
#
# COMPACT_ATOMS: atom_id res chain seq x y z
N MET A 1 21.86 -93.57 23.55
CA MET A 1 21.29 -92.60 24.52
C MET A 1 22.00 -91.27 24.31
N ALA A 2 21.38 -90.29 23.65
CA ALA A 2 21.98 -88.97 23.42
C ALA A 2 20.90 -87.95 23.05
N GLN A 3 20.09 -87.48 24.01
CA GLN A 3 19.17 -86.34 23.82
C GLN A 3 18.97 -85.37 25.02
N PRO A 4 19.80 -85.30 26.08
CA PRO A 4 19.65 -84.23 27.09
C PRO A 4 20.19 -82.87 26.62
N GLU A 5 21.35 -82.83 25.93
CA GLU A 5 22.05 -81.58 25.58
C GLU A 5 21.29 -80.65 24.62
N LYS A 6 20.49 -81.21 23.70
CA LYS A 6 19.70 -80.40 22.75
C LYS A 6 18.50 -79.70 23.42
N ARG A 7 17.93 -80.30 24.48
CA ARG A 7 16.82 -79.70 25.23
C ARG A 7 17.28 -78.56 26.12
N GLU A 8 18.43 -78.71 26.76
CA GLU A 8 19.03 -77.66 27.60
C GLU A 8 19.40 -76.40 26.80
N ASN A 9 19.88 -76.56 25.56
CA ASN A 9 20.16 -75.44 24.65
C ASN A 9 18.87 -74.68 24.23
N SER A 10 17.77 -75.38 23.98
CA SER A 10 16.48 -74.76 23.63
C SER A 10 15.84 -73.96 24.78
N VAL A 11 16.02 -74.40 26.02
CA VAL A 11 15.52 -73.70 27.21
C VAL A 11 16.32 -72.41 27.45
N LEU A 12 17.65 -72.47 27.37
CA LEU A 12 18.49 -71.29 27.52
C LEU A 12 18.25 -70.25 26.42
N PHE A 13 17.95 -70.70 25.20
CA PHE A 13 17.53 -69.82 24.11
C PHE A 13 16.20 -69.12 24.42
N SER A 14 15.17 -69.86 24.87
CA SER A 14 13.87 -69.28 25.23
C SER A 14 13.94 -68.27 26.39
N LEU A 15 14.80 -68.50 27.39
CA LEU A 15 15.00 -67.57 28.50
C LEU A 15 15.73 -66.29 28.05
N ARG A 16 16.66 -66.41 27.10
CA ARG A 16 17.35 -65.26 26.50
C ARG A 16 16.40 -64.43 25.63
N GLU A 17 15.54 -65.09 24.86
CA GLU A 17 14.49 -64.46 24.06
C GLU A 17 13.51 -63.67 24.97
N LEU A 18 13.02 -64.28 26.05
CA LEU A 18 12.13 -63.63 27.00
C LEU A 18 12.80 -62.43 27.69
N ARG A 19 14.08 -62.55 28.05
CA ARG A 19 14.85 -61.42 28.61
C ARG A 19 14.99 -60.28 27.61
N ASN A 20 15.23 -60.57 26.33
CA ASN A 20 15.32 -59.56 25.28
C ASN A 20 13.96 -58.87 25.03
N ILE A 21 12.86 -59.62 25.08
CA ILE A 21 11.50 -59.08 24.95
C ILE A 21 11.18 -58.16 26.13
N GLU A 22 11.50 -58.57 27.36
CA GLU A 22 11.26 -57.75 28.55
C GLU A 22 12.13 -56.49 28.52
N GLU A 23 13.41 -56.59 28.14
CA GLU A 23 14.29 -55.43 27.99
C GLU A 23 13.81 -54.48 26.89
N SER A 24 13.21 -54.99 25.82
CA SER A 24 12.62 -54.16 24.75
C SER A 24 11.37 -53.44 25.23
N ARG A 25 10.47 -54.11 25.97
CA ARG A 25 9.28 -53.49 26.55
C ARG A 25 9.61 -52.41 27.56
N VAL A 26 10.58 -52.66 28.45
CA VAL A 26 11.03 -51.67 29.43
C VAL A 26 11.62 -50.43 28.71
N LYS A 27 12.40 -50.62 27.64
CA LYS A 27 12.91 -49.50 26.84
C LYS A 27 11.79 -48.72 26.16
N GLU A 28 10.83 -49.41 25.54
CA GLU A 28 9.68 -48.75 24.90
C GLU A 28 8.81 -47.97 25.91
N GLU A 29 8.58 -48.51 27.11
CA GLU A 29 7.86 -47.82 28.18
C GLU A 29 8.63 -46.60 28.69
N GLU A 30 9.94 -46.72 28.90
CA GLU A 30 10.79 -45.61 29.31
C GLU A 30 10.85 -44.51 28.26
N ASP A 31 10.99 -44.86 26.99
CA ASP A 31 11.03 -43.90 25.88
C ASP A 31 9.67 -43.22 25.70
N ALA A 32 8.56 -43.94 25.82
CA ALA A 32 7.22 -43.37 25.81
C ALA A 32 6.98 -42.42 26.98
N GLN A 33 7.48 -42.75 28.18
CA GLN A 33 7.42 -41.85 29.34
C GLN A 33 8.24 -40.59 29.12
N ARG A 34 9.49 -40.72 28.63
CA ARG A 34 10.35 -39.57 28.30
C ARG A 34 9.73 -38.67 27.23
N GLU A 35 9.15 -39.25 26.18
CA GLU A 35 8.48 -38.49 25.12
C GLU A 35 7.22 -37.77 25.65
N ALA A 36 6.44 -38.43 26.52
CA ALA A 36 5.28 -37.82 27.17
C ALA A 36 5.68 -36.66 28.11
N GLU A 37 6.80 -36.77 28.81
CA GLU A 37 7.33 -35.67 29.63
C GLU A 37 7.87 -34.51 28.79
N LEU A 38 8.63 -34.81 27.73
CA LEU A 38 9.14 -33.79 26.81
C LEU A 38 8.01 -33.07 26.08
N SER A 39 6.96 -33.77 25.66
CA SER A 39 5.79 -33.15 25.02
C SER A 39 5.02 -32.26 25.99
N LYS A 40 4.84 -32.67 27.25
CA LYS A 40 4.25 -31.84 28.30
C LYS A 40 5.09 -30.60 28.60
N GLN A 41 6.42 -30.72 28.65
CA GLN A 41 7.32 -29.59 28.87
C GLN A 41 7.28 -28.60 27.70
N ARG A 42 7.31 -29.11 26.45
CA ARG A 42 7.16 -28.27 25.25
C ARG A 42 5.81 -27.56 25.22
N ALA A 43 4.72 -28.27 25.50
CA ALA A 43 3.38 -27.68 25.55
C ALA A 43 3.28 -26.56 26.61
N LYS A 44 3.90 -26.75 27.79
CA LYS A 44 3.96 -25.70 28.83
C LYS A 44 4.80 -24.49 28.38
N ALA A 45 5.96 -24.72 27.78
CA ALA A 45 6.84 -23.66 27.30
C ALA A 45 6.17 -22.84 26.17
N ASP A 46 5.49 -23.52 25.25
CA ASP A 46 4.75 -22.85 24.17
C ASP A 46 3.54 -22.08 24.68
N ALA A 47 2.82 -22.60 25.67
CA ALA A 47 1.73 -21.88 26.32
C ALA A 47 2.22 -20.61 27.05
N GLU A 48 3.33 -20.72 27.77
CA GLU A 48 3.96 -19.57 28.46
C GLU A 48 4.45 -18.52 27.45
N ARG A 49 5.06 -18.96 26.34
CA ARG A 49 5.49 -18.06 25.26
C ARG A 49 4.32 -17.32 24.64
N ARG A 50 3.22 -18.02 24.30
CA ARG A 50 2.03 -17.39 23.74
C ARG A 50 1.42 -16.38 24.71
N ALA A 51 1.35 -16.72 26.00
CA ALA A 51 0.84 -15.79 27.01
C ALA A 51 1.70 -14.51 27.11
N LYS A 52 3.04 -14.63 27.06
CA LYS A 52 3.95 -13.47 27.04
C LYS A 52 3.81 -12.65 25.77
N GLU A 53 3.74 -13.30 24.60
CA GLU A 53 3.57 -12.64 23.31
C GLU A 53 2.23 -11.89 23.24
N GLU A 54 1.14 -12.44 23.80
CA GLU A 54 -0.16 -11.77 23.90
C GLU A 54 -0.14 -10.56 24.84
N GLU A 55 0.49 -10.67 26.02
CA GLU A 55 0.63 -9.54 26.95
C GLU A 55 1.49 -8.42 26.36
N GLU A 56 2.60 -8.76 25.70
CA GLU A 56 3.45 -7.78 25.01
C GLU A 56 2.71 -7.13 23.82
N ALA A 57 1.90 -7.89 23.08
CA ALA A 57 1.08 -7.34 22.00
C ALA A 57 0.01 -6.38 22.53
N LYS A 58 -0.64 -6.70 23.66
CA LYS A 58 -1.59 -5.79 24.32
C LYS A 58 -0.90 -4.51 24.79
N LEU A 59 0.28 -4.63 25.38
CA LEU A 59 1.05 -3.47 25.87
C LEU A 59 1.44 -2.56 24.71
N ARG A 60 1.96 -3.12 23.61
CA ARG A 60 2.30 -2.36 22.40
C ARG A 60 1.07 -1.69 21.78
N ALA A 61 -0.05 -2.40 21.68
CA ALA A 61 -1.29 -1.82 21.16
C ALA A 61 -1.81 -0.66 22.05
N ALA A 62 -1.70 -0.79 23.37
CA ALA A 62 -2.08 0.28 24.30
C ALA A 62 -1.14 1.49 24.21
N GLU A 63 0.17 1.28 24.05
CA GLU A 63 1.14 2.35 23.86
C GLU A 63 0.92 3.09 22.54
N GLU A 64 0.69 2.37 21.44
CA GLU A 64 0.38 2.94 20.13
C GLU A 64 -0.93 3.73 20.15
N ALA A 65 -1.97 3.21 20.81
CA ALA A 65 -3.23 3.92 20.99
C ALA A 65 -3.03 5.23 21.79
N ALA A 66 -2.30 5.18 22.91
CA ALA A 66 -2.01 6.36 23.71
C ALA A 66 -1.17 7.39 22.94
N ARG A 67 -0.23 6.95 22.10
CA ARG A 67 0.55 7.83 21.23
C ARG A 67 -0.34 8.51 20.19
N HIS A 68 -1.20 7.75 19.52
CA HIS A 68 -2.12 8.26 18.52
C HIS A 68 -3.11 9.29 19.13
N GLU A 69 -3.63 9.02 20.33
CA GLU A 69 -4.49 9.97 21.05
C GLU A 69 -3.77 11.29 21.36
N ARG A 70 -2.52 11.23 21.81
CA ARG A 70 -1.70 12.43 22.06
C ARG A 70 -1.44 13.23 20.79
N GLU A 71 -1.11 12.54 19.68
CA GLU A 71 -0.90 13.18 18.38
C GLU A 71 -2.18 13.85 17.87
N MET A 72 -3.33 13.17 17.97
CA MET A 72 -4.63 13.75 17.60
C MET A 72 -5.03 14.92 18.48
N ALA A 73 -4.80 14.85 19.80
CA ALA A 73 -5.04 15.97 20.70
C ALA A 73 -4.16 17.17 20.38
N ALA A 74 -2.87 16.96 20.06
CA ALA A 74 -1.96 18.02 19.66
C ALA A 74 -2.37 18.67 18.32
N MET A 75 -2.85 17.89 17.36
CA MET A 75 -3.36 18.42 16.09
C MET A 75 -4.61 19.27 16.30
N ARG A 76 -5.57 18.82 17.12
CA ARG A 76 -6.77 19.61 17.46
C ARG A 76 -6.40 20.92 18.12
N LEU A 77 -5.46 20.91 19.06
CA LEU A 77 -5.01 22.14 19.73
C LEU A 77 -4.37 23.14 18.73
N ARG A 78 -3.57 22.64 17.78
CA ARG A 78 -2.98 23.48 16.72
C ARG A 78 -4.05 24.06 15.80
N GLU A 79 -5.04 23.25 15.40
CA GLU A 79 -6.16 23.72 14.57
C GLU A 79 -6.99 24.79 15.29
N GLU A 80 -7.29 24.59 16.57
CA GLU A 80 -8.00 25.57 17.39
C GLU A 80 -7.19 26.87 17.51
N GLN A 81 -5.88 26.79 17.77
CA GLN A 81 -5.01 27.97 17.79
C GLN A 81 -4.98 28.70 16.46
N MET A 82 -4.91 27.98 15.34
CA MET A 82 -4.96 28.57 14.00
C MET A 82 -6.30 29.25 13.72
N ARG A 83 -7.41 28.64 14.14
CA ARG A 83 -8.76 29.25 14.01
C ARG A 83 -8.89 30.52 14.82
N ILE A 84 -8.37 30.54 16.06
CA ILE A 84 -8.39 31.75 16.91
C ILE A 84 -7.54 32.84 16.27
N GLN A 85 -6.33 32.51 15.80
CA GLN A 85 -5.46 33.48 15.11
C GLN A 85 -6.09 34.04 13.84
N GLU A 86 -6.77 33.20 13.04
CA GLU A 86 -7.47 33.64 11.84
C GLU A 86 -8.65 34.56 12.18
N ALA A 87 -9.44 34.21 13.21
CA ALA A 87 -10.54 35.06 13.69
C ALA A 87 -10.03 36.41 14.21
N GLU A 88 -8.92 36.42 14.96
CA GLU A 88 -8.30 37.64 15.45
C GLU A 88 -7.73 38.49 14.31
N ALA A 89 -7.06 37.87 13.32
CA ALA A 89 -6.55 38.56 12.15
C ALA A 89 -7.68 39.19 11.32
N ARG A 90 -8.81 38.49 11.16
CA ARG A 90 -10.01 39.04 10.50
C ARG A 90 -10.59 40.22 11.27
N ALA A 91 -10.75 40.12 12.59
CA ALA A 91 -11.25 41.23 13.39
C ALA A 91 -10.33 42.46 13.31
N ARG A 92 -9.00 42.27 13.32
CA ARG A 92 -8.04 43.37 13.14
C ARG A 92 -8.13 43.99 11.74
N ALA A 93 -8.25 43.17 10.69
CA ALA A 93 -8.42 43.65 9.33
C ALA A 93 -9.74 44.43 9.15
N GLU A 94 -10.84 43.95 9.74
CA GLU A 94 -12.13 44.63 9.73
C GLU A 94 -12.06 45.98 10.46
N HIS A 95 -11.40 46.04 11.62
CA HIS A 95 -11.20 47.29 12.34
C HIS A 95 -10.35 48.30 11.54
N GLN A 96 -9.27 47.84 10.89
CA GLN A 96 -8.47 48.70 10.02
C GLN A 96 -9.28 49.20 8.82
N ALA A 97 -10.04 48.31 8.16
CA ALA A 97 -10.90 48.67 7.04
C ALA A 97 -12.00 49.66 7.46
N GLN A 98 -12.59 49.53 8.64
CA GLN A 98 -13.55 50.50 9.18
C GLN A 98 -12.90 51.87 9.41
N LEU A 99 -11.71 51.91 10.01
CA LEU A 99 -10.97 53.17 10.21
C LEU A 99 -10.61 53.85 8.88
N GLU A 100 -10.16 53.07 7.89
CA GLU A 100 -9.88 53.58 6.55
C GLU A 100 -11.15 54.04 5.83
N ALA A 101 -12.26 53.31 5.97
CA ALA A 101 -13.56 53.73 5.42
C ALA A 101 -14.03 55.06 6.04
N HIS A 102 -13.86 55.23 7.36
CA HIS A 102 -14.17 56.50 8.01
C HIS A 102 -13.26 57.65 7.55
N ARG A 103 -11.95 57.41 7.40
CA ARG A 103 -11.01 58.41 6.84
C ARG A 103 -11.39 58.78 5.42
N LEU A 104 -11.68 57.79 4.58
CA LEU A 104 -12.10 58.00 3.19
C LEU A 104 -13.42 58.79 3.13
N GLN A 105 -14.38 58.50 4.00
CA GLN A 105 -15.63 59.26 4.08
C GLN A 105 -15.38 60.73 4.42
N GLN A 106 -14.54 61.01 5.43
CA GLN A 106 -14.16 62.37 5.80
C GLN A 106 -13.41 63.09 4.67
N GLU A 107 -12.46 62.43 4.03
CA GLU A 107 -11.75 62.98 2.87
C GLU A 107 -12.69 63.26 1.69
N MET A 108 -13.67 62.38 1.44
CA MET A 108 -14.67 62.56 0.39
C MET A 108 -15.62 63.71 0.71
N GLU A 109 -15.99 63.92 1.97
CA GLU A 109 -16.78 65.09 2.39
C GLU A 109 -16.00 66.40 2.19
N ILE A 110 -14.73 66.44 2.60
CA ILE A 110 -13.86 67.61 2.37
C ILE A 110 -13.68 67.87 0.88
N ARG A 111 -13.37 66.83 0.09
CA ARG A 111 -13.21 66.93 -1.36
C ARG A 111 -14.51 67.30 -2.06
N ARG A 112 -15.69 66.88 -1.57
CA ARG A 112 -16.99 67.31 -2.12
C ARG A 112 -17.22 68.80 -1.91
N VAL A 113 -16.90 69.32 -0.72
CA VAL A 113 -17.00 70.76 -0.39
C VAL A 113 -15.98 71.60 -1.18
N GLU A 114 -14.79 71.05 -1.43
CA GLU A 114 -13.76 71.70 -2.26
C GLU A 114 -14.07 71.61 -3.76
N ALA A 115 -14.57 70.47 -4.23
CA ALA A 115 -14.98 70.25 -5.62
C ALA A 115 -16.22 71.06 -6.00
N SER A 116 -17.15 71.30 -5.05
CA SER A 116 -18.32 72.16 -5.27
C SER A 116 -17.97 73.64 -5.35
N LYS A 117 -16.77 74.05 -4.92
CA LYS A 117 -16.35 75.47 -4.94
C LYS A 117 -15.61 75.89 -6.20
N LYS A 118 -15.00 74.97 -6.95
CA LYS A 118 -14.11 75.34 -8.08
C LYS A 118 -13.95 74.24 -9.12
N ARG A 119 -14.95 73.85 -9.93
CA ARG A 119 -14.61 73.12 -11.18
C ARG A 119 -15.42 73.54 -12.40
N PRO A 120 -14.76 74.03 -13.46
CA PRO A 120 -15.31 74.07 -14.80
C PRO A 120 -15.37 72.63 -15.33
N THR A 121 -16.53 72.24 -15.82
CA THR A 121 -16.98 70.87 -16.11
C THR A 121 -16.09 70.09 -17.08
N TRP A 122 -15.28 70.79 -17.88
CA TRP A 122 -14.42 70.19 -18.92
C TRP A 122 -13.19 69.44 -18.37
N LEU A 123 -12.63 69.87 -17.23
CA LEU A 123 -11.45 69.25 -16.61
C LEU A 123 -11.76 67.95 -15.85
N VAL A 124 -13.02 67.76 -15.44
CA VAL A 124 -13.47 66.55 -14.73
C VAL A 124 -13.66 65.38 -15.70
N ILE A 125 -14.13 65.68 -16.91
CA ILE A 125 -14.38 64.67 -17.95
C ILE A 125 -13.06 64.05 -18.43
N THR A 126 -12.03 64.87 -18.67
CA THR A 126 -10.73 64.39 -19.17
C THR A 126 -9.97 63.56 -18.13
N VAL A 127 -9.97 63.98 -16.87
CA VAL A 127 -9.36 63.21 -15.77
C VAL A 127 -10.13 61.92 -15.49
N GLY A 128 -11.47 61.96 -15.54
CA GLY A 128 -12.31 60.77 -15.39
C GLY A 128 -12.02 59.73 -16.48
N LEU A 129 -11.89 60.15 -17.74
CA LEU A 129 -11.58 59.26 -18.86
C LEU A 129 -10.19 58.61 -18.72
N ALA A 130 -9.19 59.38 -18.27
CA ALA A 130 -7.83 58.87 -18.08
C ALA A 130 -7.76 57.80 -16.96
N ILE A 131 -8.48 57.99 -15.86
CA ILE A 131 -8.53 57.02 -14.76
C ILE A 131 -9.24 55.73 -15.20
N VAL A 132 -10.33 55.83 -15.95
CA VAL A 132 -11.04 54.65 -16.48
C VAL A 132 -10.15 53.88 -17.47
N ALA A 133 -9.43 54.58 -18.36
CA ALA A 133 -8.51 53.93 -19.29
C ALA A 133 -7.35 53.23 -18.57
N ALA A 134 -6.78 53.85 -17.54
CA ALA A 134 -5.73 53.24 -16.72
C ALA A 134 -6.25 52.01 -15.94
N GLY A 135 -7.47 52.08 -15.39
CA GLY A 135 -8.11 50.95 -14.72
C GLY A 135 -8.33 49.75 -15.65
N ILE A 136 -8.80 50.00 -16.88
CA ILE A 136 -8.98 48.95 -17.91
C ILE A 136 -7.63 48.33 -18.28
N ALA A 137 -6.58 49.13 -18.46
CA ALA A 137 -5.25 48.62 -18.78
C ALA A 137 -4.67 47.72 -17.68
N ILE A 138 -4.85 48.09 -16.40
CA ILE A 138 -4.43 47.28 -15.25
C ILE A 138 -5.20 45.96 -15.21
N VAL A 139 -6.52 45.98 -15.40
CA VAL A 139 -7.36 44.77 -15.41
C VAL A 139 -6.97 43.82 -16.54
N VAL A 140 -6.72 44.34 -17.75
CA VAL A 140 -6.27 43.53 -18.90
C VAL A 140 -4.88 42.93 -18.64
N MET A 141 -3.97 43.68 -18.03
CA MET A 141 -2.62 43.20 -17.72
C MET A 141 -2.62 42.12 -16.63
N VAL A 142 -3.51 42.23 -15.63
CA VAL A 142 -3.69 41.22 -14.56
C VAL A 142 -4.39 39.96 -15.08
N GLN A 143 -5.39 40.08 -15.97
CA GLN A 143 -6.00 38.90 -16.59
C GLN A 143 -4.98 38.12 -17.43
N LYS A 144 -4.18 38.82 -18.23
CA LYS A 144 -3.16 38.18 -19.08
C LYS A 144 -2.06 37.48 -18.26
N SER A 145 -1.60 38.07 -17.15
CA SER A 145 -0.60 37.42 -16.29
C SER A 145 -1.17 36.23 -15.51
N ASN A 146 -2.44 36.28 -15.10
CA ASN A 146 -3.12 35.15 -14.49
C ASN A 146 -3.33 33.99 -15.48
N ASP A 147 -3.66 34.26 -16.74
CA ASP A 147 -3.83 33.23 -17.77
C ASP A 147 -2.50 32.51 -18.08
N GLU A 148 -1.38 33.24 -18.15
CA GLU A 148 -0.05 32.65 -18.33
C GLU A 148 0.36 31.79 -17.12
N ALA A 149 0.05 32.23 -15.89
CA ALA A 149 0.30 31.48 -14.67
C ALA A 149 -0.60 30.23 -14.57
N ALA A 150 -1.86 30.32 -14.98
CA ALA A 150 -2.79 29.20 -15.03
C ALA A 150 -2.38 28.17 -16.09
N ALA A 151 -1.95 28.62 -17.28
CA ALA A 151 -1.42 27.75 -18.32
C ALA A 151 -0.14 27.03 -17.90
N GLN A 152 0.77 27.70 -17.17
CA GLN A 152 1.96 27.06 -16.62
C GLN A 152 1.63 26.04 -15.51
N ARG A 153 0.66 26.33 -14.64
CA ARG A 153 0.20 25.37 -13.62
C ARG A 153 -0.45 24.14 -14.27
N ALA A 154 -1.31 24.34 -15.27
CA ALA A 154 -1.93 23.24 -16.02
C ALA A 154 -0.88 22.37 -16.74
N ARG A 155 0.18 22.97 -17.31
CA ARG A 155 1.28 22.21 -17.92
C ARG A 155 2.07 21.39 -16.88
N ARG A 156 2.40 21.98 -15.73
CA ARG A 156 3.10 21.26 -14.65
C ARG A 156 2.26 20.13 -14.07
N GLU A 157 0.95 20.34 -13.94
CA GLU A 157 0.02 19.29 -13.49
C GLU A 157 -0.12 18.18 -14.53
N ALA A 158 -0.17 18.53 -15.82
CA ALA A 158 -0.19 17.55 -16.92
C ALA A 158 1.12 16.74 -16.97
N GLU A 159 2.28 17.39 -16.84
CA GLU A 159 3.59 16.72 -16.78
C GLU A 159 3.71 15.82 -15.54
N ALA A 160 3.25 16.29 -14.37
CA ALA A 160 3.23 15.49 -13.14
C ALA A 160 2.29 14.28 -13.26
N MET A 161 1.14 14.44 -13.93
CA MET A 161 0.24 13.32 -14.22
C MET A 161 0.86 12.34 -15.20
N GLN A 162 1.53 12.82 -16.26
CA GLN A 162 2.24 11.95 -17.20
C GLN A 162 3.39 11.18 -16.54
N GLN A 163 4.16 11.81 -15.66
CA GLN A 163 5.24 11.15 -14.91
C GLN A 163 4.70 10.04 -14.00
N LYS A 164 3.61 10.30 -13.27
CA LYS A 164 2.96 9.27 -12.43
C LYS A 164 2.43 8.10 -13.26
N MET A 165 1.82 8.39 -14.41
CA MET A 165 1.34 7.35 -15.32
C MET A 165 2.50 6.53 -15.91
N ALA A 166 3.62 7.17 -16.25
CA ALA A 166 4.82 6.48 -16.73
C ALA A 166 5.42 5.56 -15.65
N GLU A 167 5.52 6.03 -14.40
CA GLU A 167 6.03 5.24 -13.28
C GLU A 167 5.13 4.04 -12.96
N GLU A 168 3.80 4.22 -12.99
CA GLU A 168 2.85 3.12 -12.85
C GLU A 168 3.03 2.09 -13.98
N VAL A 169 3.11 2.55 -15.24
CA VAL A 169 3.30 1.67 -16.40
C VAL A 169 4.61 0.88 -16.32
N ASP A 170 5.71 1.51 -15.90
CA ASP A 170 7.00 0.83 -15.71
C ASP A 170 6.94 -0.21 -14.57
N GLY A 171 6.23 0.11 -13.48
CA GLY A 171 5.98 -0.84 -12.39
C GLY A 171 5.18 -2.06 -12.85
N PHE A 172 4.16 -1.87 -13.69
CA PHE A 172 3.39 -2.97 -14.27
C PHE A 172 4.21 -3.77 -15.29
N ARG A 173 5.02 -3.10 -16.12
CA ARG A 173 5.89 -3.76 -17.10
C ARG A 173 6.88 -4.71 -16.42
N LYS A 174 7.54 -4.28 -15.35
CA LYS A 174 8.44 -5.13 -14.56
C LYS A 174 7.73 -6.35 -13.97
N LYS A 175 6.49 -6.19 -13.48
CA LYS A 175 5.70 -7.32 -12.96
C LYS A 175 5.33 -8.31 -14.05
N LEU A 176 4.99 -7.84 -15.25
CA LEU A 176 4.68 -8.69 -16.39
C LEU A 176 5.93 -9.44 -16.88
N GLU A 177 7.08 -8.75 -16.97
CA GLU A 177 8.36 -9.36 -17.33
C GLU A 177 8.78 -10.44 -16.31
N GLY A 178 8.62 -10.19 -15.01
CA GLY A 178 8.87 -11.18 -13.96
C GLY A 178 7.96 -12.41 -14.05
N LEU A 179 6.65 -12.20 -14.26
CA LEU A 179 5.69 -13.29 -14.45
C LEU A 179 5.94 -14.08 -15.75
N GLN A 180 6.47 -13.45 -16.80
CA GLN A 180 6.87 -14.12 -18.03
C GLN A 180 8.10 -15.00 -17.80
N GLN A 181 9.12 -14.49 -17.11
CA GLN A 181 10.32 -15.26 -16.76
C GLN A 181 9.97 -16.50 -15.93
N GLU A 182 9.11 -16.35 -14.91
CA GLU A 182 8.66 -17.47 -14.07
C GLU A 182 7.90 -18.53 -14.89
N GLN A 183 7.10 -18.10 -15.88
CA GLN A 183 6.41 -19.00 -16.79
C GLN A 183 7.39 -19.77 -17.69
N ASP A 184 8.41 -19.11 -18.23
CA ASP A 184 9.39 -19.76 -19.11
C ASP A 184 10.30 -20.72 -18.34
N GLU A 185 10.64 -20.39 -17.10
CA GLU A 185 11.37 -21.30 -16.21
C GLU A 185 10.54 -22.55 -15.86
N LEU A 186 9.26 -22.38 -15.54
CA LEU A 186 8.34 -23.51 -15.32
C LEU A 186 8.19 -24.40 -16.56
N LYS A 187 8.11 -23.81 -17.77
CA LYS A 187 8.08 -24.58 -19.02
C LYS A 187 9.37 -25.38 -19.22
N ALA A 188 10.53 -24.78 -18.95
CA ALA A 188 11.80 -25.48 -19.05
C ALA A 188 11.88 -26.67 -18.08
N GLN A 189 11.44 -26.49 -16.84
CA GLN A 189 11.36 -27.58 -15.85
C GLN A 189 10.38 -28.68 -16.26
N GLN A 190 9.26 -28.35 -16.90
CA GLN A 190 8.33 -29.34 -17.43
C GLN A 190 8.94 -30.15 -18.57
N GLU A 191 9.62 -29.50 -19.51
CA GLU A 191 10.29 -30.19 -20.61
C GLU A 191 11.43 -31.09 -20.11
N GLU A 192 12.16 -30.65 -19.09
CA GLU A 192 13.18 -31.47 -18.43
C GLU A 192 12.55 -32.68 -17.72
N ALA A 193 11.48 -32.48 -16.95
CA ALA A 193 10.75 -33.57 -16.29
C ALA A 193 10.19 -34.58 -17.29
N LYS A 194 9.66 -34.14 -18.44
CA LYS A 194 9.21 -35.02 -19.53
C LYS A 194 10.35 -35.84 -20.12
N ARG A 195 11.53 -35.23 -20.32
CA ARG A 195 12.74 -35.94 -20.78
C ARG A 195 13.20 -36.98 -19.77
N GLN A 196 13.18 -36.65 -18.47
CA GLN A 196 13.50 -37.60 -17.40
C GLN A 196 12.49 -38.76 -17.35
N LEU A 197 11.21 -38.49 -17.57
CA LEU A 197 10.16 -39.51 -17.62
C LEU A 197 10.37 -40.46 -18.81
N ALA A 198 10.74 -39.92 -19.98
CA ALA A 198 11.07 -40.72 -21.15
C ALA A 198 12.34 -41.58 -20.97
N ALA A 199 13.29 -41.12 -20.15
CA ALA A 199 14.54 -41.84 -19.85
C ALA A 199 14.42 -42.82 -18.66
N ALA A 200 13.33 -42.77 -17.88
CA ALA A 200 13.15 -43.58 -16.68
C ALA A 200 12.80 -45.05 -17.01
N ASN A 201 13.64 -45.97 -16.53
CA ASN A 201 13.54 -47.41 -16.80
C ASN A 201 12.80 -48.21 -15.71
N THR A 202 12.52 -47.62 -14.54
CA THR A 202 11.82 -48.30 -13.44
C THR A 202 10.43 -47.71 -13.19
N GLN A 203 9.48 -48.54 -12.74
CA GLN A 203 8.11 -48.11 -12.45
C GLN A 203 8.07 -47.08 -11.32
N ALA A 204 8.90 -47.27 -10.27
CA ALA A 204 8.97 -46.37 -9.13
C ALA A 204 9.52 -44.97 -9.51
N ASP A 205 10.45 -44.89 -10.46
CA ASP A 205 10.96 -43.60 -10.95
C ASP A 205 9.91 -42.88 -11.80
N ARG A 206 9.15 -43.62 -12.62
CA ARG A 206 8.03 -43.06 -13.40
C ARG A 206 6.96 -42.46 -12.50
N ASP A 207 6.60 -43.13 -11.42
CA ASP A 207 5.59 -42.62 -10.47
C ASP A 207 6.07 -41.35 -9.75
N ARG A 208 7.35 -41.29 -9.36
CA ARG A 208 7.96 -40.09 -8.74
C ARG A 208 8.02 -38.91 -9.70
N ILE A 209 8.40 -39.15 -10.96
CA ILE A 209 8.50 -38.11 -11.97
C ILE A 209 7.10 -37.64 -12.40
N ALA A 210 6.12 -38.54 -12.48
CA ALA A 210 4.72 -38.20 -12.76
C ALA A 210 4.12 -37.33 -11.63
N ALA A 211 4.41 -37.63 -10.36
CA ALA A 211 3.99 -36.79 -9.23
C ALA A 211 4.62 -35.39 -9.30
N ARG A 212 5.91 -35.30 -9.63
CA ARG A 212 6.62 -34.02 -9.83
C ARG A 212 6.06 -33.23 -11.01
N GLN A 213 5.66 -33.91 -12.07
CA GLN A 213 5.03 -33.29 -13.24
C GLN A 213 3.66 -32.69 -12.88
N ALA A 214 2.83 -33.43 -12.14
CA ALA A 214 1.54 -32.92 -11.66
C ALA A 214 1.69 -31.68 -10.76
N GLU A 215 2.75 -31.63 -9.94
CA GLU A 215 3.06 -30.45 -9.12
C GLU A 215 3.47 -29.24 -9.98
N LEU A 216 4.32 -29.45 -10.99
CA LEU A 216 4.72 -28.40 -11.94
C LEU A 216 3.55 -27.89 -12.76
N ASP A 217 2.64 -28.77 -13.20
CA ASP A 217 1.40 -28.40 -13.89
C ASP A 217 0.46 -27.57 -13.00
N ALA A 218 0.34 -27.93 -11.71
CA ALA A 218 -0.43 -27.16 -10.75
C ALA A 218 0.16 -25.76 -10.53
N ARG A 219 1.49 -25.65 -10.38
CA ARG A 219 2.19 -24.35 -10.27
C ARG A 219 2.05 -23.51 -11.54
N ALA A 220 2.16 -24.12 -12.72
CA ALA A 220 1.97 -23.43 -14.00
C ALA A 220 0.52 -22.91 -14.16
N ALA A 221 -0.48 -23.66 -13.71
CA ALA A 221 -1.86 -23.22 -13.69
C ALA A 221 -2.08 -22.04 -12.74
N GLU A 222 -1.41 -22.03 -11.58
CA GLU A 222 -1.47 -20.91 -10.63
C GLU A 222 -0.85 -19.63 -11.21
N VAL A 223 0.34 -19.72 -11.80
CA VAL A 223 1.01 -18.57 -12.44
C VAL A 223 0.16 -18.03 -13.59
N ARG A 224 -0.46 -18.89 -14.41
CA ARG A 224 -1.41 -18.45 -15.45
C ARG A 224 -2.63 -17.74 -14.88
N ARG A 225 -3.18 -18.20 -13.74
CA ARG A 225 -4.28 -17.50 -13.05
C ARG A 225 -3.85 -16.12 -12.55
N ARG A 226 -2.65 -16.01 -11.98
CA ARG A 226 -2.08 -14.72 -11.55
C ARG A 226 -1.88 -13.76 -12.73
N GLN A 227 -1.37 -14.25 -13.86
CA GLN A 227 -1.26 -13.46 -15.10
C GLN A 227 -2.63 -13.00 -15.60
N ALA A 228 -3.62 -13.90 -15.69
CA ALA A 228 -4.96 -13.54 -16.13
C ALA A 228 -5.63 -12.52 -15.20
N ALA A 229 -5.43 -12.63 -13.88
CA ALA A 229 -5.92 -11.66 -12.90
C ALA A 229 -5.24 -10.30 -13.05
N ALA A 230 -3.91 -10.27 -13.24
CA ALA A 230 -3.18 -9.04 -13.50
C ALA A 230 -3.61 -8.36 -14.81
N GLN A 231 -3.81 -9.15 -15.88
CA GLN A 231 -4.32 -8.65 -17.16
C GLN A 231 -5.74 -8.06 -17.01
N ALA A 232 -6.62 -8.75 -16.29
CA ALA A 232 -7.99 -8.28 -16.04
C ALA A 232 -8.01 -6.99 -15.19
N GLU A 233 -7.07 -6.82 -14.26
CA GLU A 233 -6.93 -5.56 -13.53
C GLU A 233 -6.50 -4.41 -14.44
N ILE A 234 -5.54 -4.66 -15.35
CA ILE A 234 -5.09 -3.70 -16.35
C ILE A 234 -6.27 -3.30 -17.26
N ASP A 235 -7.02 -4.27 -17.78
CA ASP A 235 -8.18 -4.00 -18.63
C ASP A 235 -9.27 -3.21 -17.90
N LYS A 236 -9.51 -3.52 -16.61
CA LYS A 236 -10.46 -2.78 -15.76
C LYS A 236 -10.01 -1.35 -15.50
N ARG A 237 -8.71 -1.10 -15.33
CA ARG A 237 -8.15 0.26 -15.22
C ARG A 237 -8.26 0.99 -16.55
N ARG A 238 -7.92 0.34 -17.66
CA ARG A 238 -8.02 0.91 -19.00
C ARG A 238 -9.46 1.26 -19.39
N SER A 239 -10.45 0.44 -19.00
CA SER A 239 -11.87 0.73 -19.23
C SER A 239 -12.38 1.90 -18.41
N LYS A 240 -11.80 2.17 -17.23
CA LYS A 240 -12.13 3.33 -16.39
C LYS A 240 -11.52 4.64 -16.91
N VAL A 241 -10.38 4.56 -17.60
CA VAL A 241 -9.65 5.73 -18.14
C VAL A 241 -10.13 6.12 -19.55
N LYS A 242 -10.97 5.31 -20.22
CA LYS A 242 -11.54 5.71 -21.51
C LYS A 242 -12.31 7.04 -21.38
N PRO A 243 -11.90 8.10 -22.10
CA PRO A 243 -12.70 9.32 -22.14
C PRO A 243 -14.06 9.00 -22.76
N LYS A 244 -15.13 9.56 -22.18
CA LYS A 244 -16.43 9.66 -22.84
C LYS A 244 -16.27 10.58 -24.06
N CYS A 245 -15.70 10.09 -25.16
CA CYS A 245 -15.87 10.75 -26.44
C CYS A 245 -17.21 10.27 -27.02
N PRO A 246 -18.21 11.16 -27.16
CA PRO A 246 -19.46 10.83 -27.84
C PRO A 246 -19.17 10.52 -29.32
N PRO A 247 -20.01 9.70 -29.98
CA PRO A 247 -19.76 9.17 -31.33
C PRO A 247 -19.68 10.23 -32.46
N ASP A 248 -19.87 11.52 -32.16
CA ASP A 248 -20.02 12.60 -33.16
C ASP A 248 -18.91 13.67 -33.16
N GLN A 249 -17.76 13.44 -32.51
CA GLN A 249 -16.64 14.42 -32.56
C GLN A 249 -15.35 13.81 -33.14
N PRO A 250 -14.91 14.25 -34.33
CA PRO A 250 -13.73 13.71 -35.02
C PRO A 250 -12.39 14.27 -34.55
N LEU A 251 -12.33 14.92 -33.37
CA LEU A 251 -11.13 15.54 -32.81
C LEU A 251 -10.84 15.17 -31.34
N CYS A 252 -11.49 14.12 -30.83
CA CYS A 252 -10.80 13.17 -29.97
C CYS A 252 -10.03 12.19 -30.88
#